data_AF-A0A965AD47-F1
#
_entry.id   AF-A0A965AD47-F1
#
_cell.length_a   1.000
_cell.length_b   1.000
_cell.length_c   1.000
_cell.angle_alpha   90.00
_cell.angle_beta   90.00
_cell.angle_gamma   90.00
#
_symmetry.space_group_name_H-M   'P 1'
#
loop_
_entity.id
_entity.type
_entity.pdbx_description
1 polymer ?
#
loop_
_entity_poly.entity_id
_entity_poly.type
_entity_poly.pdbx_seq_one_letter_code
_entity_poly.pdbx_strand_id
1 'polypeptide(L)'
;MKHLFSLLFFILHLPVLAQNEQVSHDLQQDWFVYSDSAYIKYNPDQATKSVHFQVKASEGSGDYFKFKSTKPFSVFVDQQLLWAEHQNLVVSIDSLRQKLGKTAFTVSIYSNDNIEPRTLLTQRIRYSLVPSTSIYEARPTSFLNNFVIIGASIILLLLILIVKLNPKLASDYFSVSKIFSLRE
;
A
#
# COMPACT_ATOMS: atom_id res chain seq x y z
N MET A 1 -4.02 -23.08 30.36
CA MET A 1 -3.69 -21.66 30.07
C MET A 1 -2.30 -21.48 29.44
N LYS A 2 -1.22 -22.09 29.97
CA LYS A 2 0.15 -21.95 29.41
C LYS A 2 0.27 -22.33 27.91
N HIS A 3 -0.41 -23.37 27.45
CA HIS A 3 -0.35 -23.79 26.04
C HIS A 3 -1.11 -22.86 25.06
N LEU A 4 -2.10 -22.10 25.56
CA LEU A 4 -2.86 -21.14 24.73
C LEU A 4 -2.00 -19.93 24.35
N PHE A 5 -1.13 -19.50 25.27
CA PHE A 5 -0.21 -18.38 25.08
C PHE A 5 0.88 -18.71 24.05
N SER A 6 1.34 -19.97 24.04
CA SER A 6 2.34 -20.45 23.09
C SER A 6 1.82 -20.49 21.65
N LEU A 7 0.52 -20.74 21.45
CA LEU A 7 -0.10 -20.77 20.13
C LEU A 7 -0.29 -19.35 19.56
N LEU A 8 -0.65 -18.39 20.42
CA LEU A 8 -0.80 -16.97 20.04
C LEU A 8 0.53 -16.37 19.57
N PHE A 9 1.64 -16.77 20.20
CA PHE A 9 2.99 -16.31 19.84
C PHE A 9 3.42 -16.77 18.44
N PHE A 10 2.98 -17.95 18.00
CA PHE A 10 3.35 -18.50 16.69
C PHE A 10 2.64 -17.80 15.52
N ILE A 11 1.43 -17.28 15.74
CA ILE A 11 0.65 -16.56 14.72
C ILE A 11 1.23 -15.15 14.45
N LEU A 12 1.91 -14.56 15.43
CA LEU A 12 2.56 -13.24 15.33
C LEU A 12 3.87 -13.25 14.54
N HIS A 13 4.38 -14.42 14.13
CA HIS A 13 5.63 -14.54 13.37
C HIS A 13 5.41 -14.80 11.88
N LEU A 14 4.20 -14.62 11.35
CA LEU A 14 4.00 -14.61 9.90
C LEU A 14 4.77 -13.42 9.32
N PRO A 15 5.80 -13.65 8.47
CA PRO A 15 6.51 -12.55 7.85
C PRO A 15 5.53 -11.85 6.92
N VAL A 16 5.23 -10.59 7.24
CA VAL A 16 4.60 -9.67 6.29
C VAL A 16 5.60 -9.51 5.15
N LEU A 17 5.36 -10.18 4.03
CA LEU A 17 6.10 -9.97 2.79
C LEU A 17 5.75 -8.57 2.28
N ALA A 18 6.46 -7.56 2.79
CA ALA A 18 6.44 -6.22 2.24
C ALA A 18 7.18 -6.25 0.89
N GLN A 19 6.54 -5.77 -0.17
CA GLN A 19 7.24 -5.53 -1.43
C GLN A 19 8.29 -4.44 -1.19
N ASN A 20 9.56 -4.76 -1.43
CA ASN A 20 10.63 -3.79 -1.27
C ASN A 20 10.56 -2.74 -2.38
N GLU A 21 10.31 -1.49 -1.97
CA GLU A 21 10.39 -0.33 -2.84
C GLU A 21 11.86 0.03 -3.08
N GLN A 22 12.26 0.11 -4.35
CA GLN A 22 13.58 0.59 -4.74
C GLN A 22 13.44 1.98 -5.37
N VAL A 23 14.18 2.95 -4.83
CA VAL A 23 14.27 4.29 -5.44
C VAL A 23 15.13 4.18 -6.69
N SER A 24 14.52 4.41 -7.85
CA SER A 24 15.23 4.40 -9.14
C SER A 24 15.87 5.74 -9.45
N HIS A 25 15.23 6.84 -9.03
CA HIS A 25 15.68 8.20 -9.29
C HIS A 25 15.07 9.18 -8.30
N ASP A 26 15.87 10.13 -7.83
CA ASP A 26 15.41 11.23 -6.98
C ASP A 26 15.08 12.44 -7.85
N LEU A 27 13.78 12.76 -7.95
CA LEU A 27 13.29 13.82 -8.82
C LEU A 27 13.53 15.22 -8.25
N GLN A 28 13.92 15.33 -6.97
CA GLN A 28 14.26 16.63 -6.37
C GLN A 28 15.47 17.28 -7.06
N GLN A 29 16.37 16.45 -7.61
CA GLN A 29 17.58 16.93 -8.28
C GLN A 29 17.28 17.66 -9.61
N ASP A 30 16.12 17.36 -10.19
CA ASP A 30 15.65 17.89 -11.46
C ASP A 30 14.65 19.05 -11.29
N TRP A 31 14.46 19.52 -10.06
CA TRP A 31 13.53 20.61 -9.79
C TRP A 31 14.00 21.92 -10.43
N PHE A 32 13.05 22.57 -11.08
CA PHE A 32 13.15 23.94 -11.54
C PHE A 32 11.94 24.74 -11.06
N VAL A 33 12.12 26.05 -10.97
CA VAL A 33 11.10 27.03 -10.57
C VAL A 33 11.03 28.12 -11.61
N TYR A 34 9.87 28.77 -11.71
CA TYR A 34 9.74 29.98 -12.50
C TYR A 34 10.08 31.19 -11.61
N SER A 35 11.18 31.89 -11.92
CA SER A 35 11.59 33.12 -11.26
C SER A 35 12.12 34.10 -12.30
N ASP A 36 11.85 35.40 -12.12
CA ASP A 36 12.42 36.47 -12.95
C ASP A 36 12.23 36.25 -14.46
N SER A 37 11.03 35.80 -14.82
CA SER A 37 10.61 35.53 -16.21
C SER A 37 11.24 34.31 -16.88
N ALA A 38 12.01 33.49 -16.16
CA ALA A 38 12.65 32.29 -16.69
C ALA A 38 12.47 31.08 -15.77
N TYR A 39 12.64 29.88 -16.35
CA TYR A 39 12.78 28.66 -15.55
C TYR A 39 14.23 28.48 -15.14
N ILE A 40 14.46 28.51 -13.84
CA ILE A 40 15.78 28.34 -13.23
C ILE A 40 15.80 27.10 -12.34
N LYS A 41 16.99 26.53 -12.13
CA LYS A 41 17.15 25.40 -11.22
C LYS A 41 16.70 25.79 -9.81
N TYR A 42 16.04 24.87 -9.12
CA TYR A 42 15.62 25.10 -7.75
C TYR A 42 16.82 25.32 -6.81
N ASN A 43 16.78 26.42 -6.06
CA ASN A 43 17.67 26.76 -4.96
C ASN A 43 16.87 26.64 -3.63
N PRO A 44 17.35 25.87 -2.63
CA PRO A 44 16.72 25.77 -1.31
C PRO A 44 16.53 27.10 -0.56
N ASP A 45 17.35 28.11 -0.86
CA ASP A 45 17.31 29.41 -0.17
C ASP A 45 16.17 30.31 -0.69
N GLN A 46 15.53 29.94 -1.81
CA GLN A 46 14.44 30.71 -2.38
C GLN A 46 13.08 30.19 -1.89
N ALA A 47 12.24 31.10 -1.41
CA ALA A 47 10.86 30.76 -1.07
C ALA A 47 10.05 30.58 -2.35
N THR A 48 9.59 29.35 -2.61
CA THR A 48 8.67 29.04 -3.72
C THR A 48 7.50 28.21 -3.23
N LYS A 49 6.35 28.39 -3.87
CA LYS A 49 5.15 27.58 -3.64
C LYS A 49 4.99 26.45 -4.67
N SER A 50 5.79 26.47 -5.74
CA SER A 50 5.75 25.46 -6.78
C SER A 50 7.13 25.02 -7.24
N VAL A 51 7.24 23.74 -7.55
CA VAL A 51 8.40 23.14 -8.19
C VAL A 51 7.94 22.30 -9.37
N HIS A 52 8.78 22.24 -10.38
CA HIS A 52 8.48 21.59 -11.64
C HIS A 52 9.62 20.65 -12.01
N PHE A 53 9.30 19.55 -12.66
CA PHE A 53 10.29 18.66 -13.26
C PHE A 53 9.73 18.07 -14.55
N GLN A 54 10.62 17.77 -15.50
CA GLN A 54 10.23 17.16 -16.77
C GLN A 54 10.36 15.65 -16.67
N VAL A 55 9.39 14.96 -17.25
CA VAL A 55 9.35 13.50 -17.28
C VAL A 55 9.37 13.05 -18.73
N LYS A 56 10.24 12.11 -19.04
CA LYS A 56 10.14 11.25 -20.22
C LYS A 56 9.67 9.88 -19.76
N ALA A 57 8.43 9.53 -20.07
CA ALA A 57 7.81 8.28 -19.64
C ALA A 57 8.54 7.04 -20.16
N SER A 58 9.29 7.16 -21.27
CA SER A 58 10.16 6.09 -21.79
C SER A 58 11.29 5.71 -20.85
N GLU A 59 11.80 6.65 -20.04
CA GLU A 59 12.92 6.41 -19.12
C GLU A 59 12.48 5.72 -17.81
N GLY A 60 11.18 5.60 -17.57
CA GLY A 60 10.59 5.06 -16.35
C GLY A 60 9.39 4.16 -16.59
N SER A 61 9.36 3.41 -17.70
CA SER A 61 8.27 2.46 -17.94
C SER A 61 8.28 1.36 -16.87
N GLY A 62 7.10 1.01 -16.35
CA GLY A 62 6.94 0.13 -15.19
C GLY A 62 7.20 0.80 -13.83
N ASP A 63 7.69 2.04 -13.80
CA ASP A 63 7.95 2.77 -12.57
C ASP A 63 6.73 3.59 -12.10
N TYR A 64 6.83 4.04 -10.86
CA TYR A 64 5.83 4.87 -10.20
C TYR A 64 6.46 6.16 -9.75
N PHE A 65 5.71 7.25 -9.85
CA PHE A 65 5.99 8.45 -9.08
C PHE A 65 5.49 8.30 -7.67
N LYS A 66 6.33 8.63 -6.70
CA LYS A 66 6.00 8.72 -5.30
C LYS A 66 6.22 10.14 -4.83
N PHE A 67 5.16 10.74 -4.33
CA PHE A 67 5.13 12.08 -3.76
C PHE A 67 4.70 11.96 -2.31
N LYS A 68 5.48 12.51 -1.38
CA LYS A 68 5.14 12.50 0.04
C LYS A 68 5.53 13.83 0.67
N SER A 69 4.64 14.43 1.44
CA SER A 69 4.93 15.63 2.19
C SER A 69 4.27 15.64 3.56
N THR A 70 4.83 16.43 4.48
CA THR A 70 4.17 16.74 5.76
C THR A 70 3.01 17.71 5.58
N LYS A 71 2.99 18.46 4.48
CA LYS A 71 1.96 19.46 4.15
C LYS A 71 1.17 19.01 2.91
N PRO A 72 -0.12 19.37 2.78
CA PRO A 72 -0.88 19.09 1.58
C PRO A 72 -0.27 19.75 0.33
N PHE A 73 -0.28 19.02 -0.78
CA PHE A 73 0.14 19.50 -2.08
C PHE A 73 -0.85 19.09 -3.17
N SER A 74 -0.80 19.82 -4.27
CA SER A 74 -1.53 19.53 -5.51
C SER A 74 -0.54 19.22 -6.61
N VAL A 75 -0.91 18.30 -7.49
CA VAL A 75 -0.07 17.87 -8.62
C VAL A 75 -0.78 18.20 -9.92
N PHE A 76 -0.05 18.92 -10.76
CA PHE A 76 -0.44 19.29 -12.11
C PHE A 76 0.44 18.55 -13.09
N VAL A 77 -0.14 18.14 -14.22
CA VAL A 77 0.60 17.59 -15.34
C VAL A 77 0.22 18.38 -16.59
N ASP A 78 1.21 18.96 -17.26
CA ASP A 78 1.01 19.88 -18.38
C ASP A 78 -0.03 20.98 -18.07
N GLN A 79 0.11 21.62 -16.89
CA GLN A 79 -0.78 22.68 -16.37
C GLN A 79 -2.21 22.23 -16.01
N GLN A 80 -2.55 20.95 -16.17
CA GLN A 80 -3.85 20.41 -15.75
C GLN A 80 -3.77 19.85 -14.33
N LEU A 81 -4.67 20.28 -13.45
CA LEU A 81 -4.80 19.74 -12.10
C LEU A 81 -5.31 18.30 -12.18
N LEU A 82 -4.52 17.33 -11.71
CA LEU A 82 -4.92 15.92 -11.68
C LEU A 82 -5.22 15.44 -10.26
N TRP A 83 -4.52 15.97 -9.25
CA TRP A 83 -4.70 15.61 -7.85
C TRP A 83 -4.57 16.86 -6.97
N ALA A 84 -5.48 17.02 -6.01
CA ALA A 84 -5.54 18.18 -5.12
C ALA A 84 -5.47 17.74 -3.66
N GLU A 85 -4.76 18.52 -2.84
CA GLU A 85 -4.72 18.41 -1.37
C GLU A 85 -4.30 17.03 -0.82
N HIS A 86 -3.32 16.39 -1.45
CA HIS A 86 -2.75 15.12 -0.97
C HIS A 86 -1.49 15.34 -0.12
N GLN A 87 -1.23 14.42 0.82
CA GLN A 87 0.05 14.34 1.55
C GLN A 87 0.91 13.16 1.10
N ASN A 88 0.29 12.14 0.49
CA ASN A 88 0.96 10.98 -0.07
C ASN A 88 0.24 10.59 -1.36
N LEU A 89 0.99 10.41 -2.43
CA LEU A 89 0.46 10.08 -3.73
C LEU A 89 1.46 9.17 -4.45
N VAL A 90 0.98 8.02 -4.92
CA VAL A 90 1.75 7.09 -5.76
C VAL A 90 1.00 6.91 -7.08
N VAL A 91 1.68 7.15 -8.20
CA VAL A 91 1.07 7.15 -9.54
C VAL A 91 1.93 6.34 -10.50
N SER A 92 1.32 5.42 -11.24
CA SER A 92 1.99 4.69 -12.33
C SER A 92 2.32 5.64 -13.48
N ILE A 93 3.58 5.61 -13.93
CA ILE A 93 4.02 6.38 -15.10
C ILE A 93 3.31 5.91 -16.38
N ASP A 94 3.12 4.60 -16.54
CA ASP A 94 2.46 4.03 -17.71
C ASP A 94 0.98 4.41 -17.77
N SER A 95 0.30 4.45 -16.62
CA SER A 95 -1.10 4.90 -16.56
C SER A 95 -1.24 6.37 -16.94
N LEU A 96 -0.30 7.21 -16.47
CA LEU A 96 -0.28 8.63 -16.82
C LEU A 96 0.02 8.83 -18.31
N ARG A 97 1.00 8.10 -18.86
CA ARG A 97 1.32 8.09 -20.30
C ARG A 97 0.11 7.71 -21.15
N GLN A 98 -0.60 6.64 -20.78
CA GLN A 98 -1.78 6.16 -21.51
C GLN A 98 -2.92 7.18 -21.46
N LYS A 99 -3.19 7.75 -20.27
CA LYS A 99 -4.26 8.74 -20.08
C LYS A 99 -4.00 10.04 -20.85
N LEU A 100 -2.75 10.50 -20.89
CA LEU A 100 -2.37 11.74 -21.57
C LEU A 100 -2.10 11.55 -23.07
N GLY A 101 -1.85 10.33 -23.53
CA GLY A 101 -1.45 10.06 -24.91
C GLY A 101 -0.09 10.67 -25.29
N LYS A 102 0.78 10.91 -24.31
CA LYS A 102 2.08 11.59 -24.48
C LYS A 102 3.20 10.83 -23.77
N THR A 103 4.39 10.83 -24.36
CA THR A 103 5.60 10.20 -23.81
C THR A 103 6.48 11.17 -23.02
N ALA A 104 6.22 12.47 -23.09
CA ALA A 104 6.88 13.48 -22.28
C ALA A 104 5.85 14.49 -21.77
N PHE A 105 6.02 14.92 -20.53
CA PHE A 105 5.14 15.88 -19.87
C PHE A 105 5.86 16.57 -18.71
N THR A 106 5.38 17.75 -18.33
CA THR A 106 5.88 18.49 -17.17
C THR A 106 4.98 18.21 -15.97
N VAL A 107 5.58 17.75 -14.88
CA VAL A 107 4.89 17.61 -13.60
C VAL A 107 5.20 18.83 -12.76
N SER A 108 4.16 19.44 -12.19
CA SER A 108 4.27 20.58 -11.29
C SER A 108 3.63 20.23 -9.95
N ILE A 109 4.33 20.49 -8.87
CA ILE A 109 3.82 20.32 -7.51
C ILE A 109 3.63 21.70 -6.92
N TYR A 110 2.44 21.96 -6.39
CA TYR A 110 2.07 23.20 -5.74
C TYR A 110 1.69 22.93 -4.28
N SER A 111 2.10 23.80 -3.37
CA SER A 111 1.58 23.82 -2.00
C SER A 111 1.14 25.25 -1.63
N ASN A 112 0.17 25.35 -0.73
CA ASN A 112 -0.27 26.65 -0.20
C ASN A 112 0.86 27.33 0.60
N ASP A 113 1.69 26.51 1.24
CA ASP A 113 2.91 26.89 1.94
C ASP A 113 4.14 26.86 1.02
N ASN A 114 5.24 27.45 1.49
CA ASN A 114 6.52 27.30 0.79
C ASN A 114 6.96 25.83 0.77
N ILE A 115 7.50 25.41 -0.36
CA ILE A 115 8.07 24.08 -0.58
C ILE A 115 9.44 24.01 0.09
N GLU A 116 9.59 23.03 0.98
CA GLU A 116 10.84 22.73 1.67
C GLU A 116 11.35 21.35 1.22
N PRO A 117 12.60 21.21 0.76
CA PRO A 117 13.10 19.94 0.20
C PRO A 117 13.12 18.79 1.21
N ARG A 118 13.29 19.15 2.50
CA ARG A 118 13.30 18.19 3.60
C ARG A 118 11.92 17.62 3.90
N THR A 119 10.85 18.32 3.52
CA THR A 119 9.48 17.91 3.83
C THR A 119 8.79 17.29 2.61
N LEU A 120 9.04 17.81 1.40
CA LEU A 120 8.46 17.29 0.16
C LEU A 120 9.40 16.30 -0.53
N LEU A 121 9.12 15.01 -0.41
CA LEU A 121 9.79 13.94 -1.13
C LEU A 121 9.16 13.72 -2.52
N THR A 122 9.99 13.68 -3.56
CA THR A 122 9.57 13.36 -4.94
C THR A 122 10.52 12.35 -5.54
N GLN A 123 10.04 11.15 -5.79
CA GLN A 123 10.88 10.04 -6.24
C GLN A 123 10.22 9.28 -7.38
N ARG A 124 11.05 8.71 -8.26
CA ARG A 124 10.64 7.61 -9.12
C ARG A 124 11.04 6.31 -8.45
N ILE A 125 10.08 5.48 -8.13
CA ILE A 125 10.30 4.20 -7.47
C ILE A 125 9.94 3.05 -8.42
N ARG A 126 10.65 1.94 -8.24
CA ARG A 126 10.34 0.66 -8.84
C ARG A 126 10.02 -0.30 -7.70
N TYR A 127 8.87 -0.95 -7.77
CA TYR A 127 8.65 -2.13 -6.95
C TYR A 127 9.52 -3.24 -7.55
N SER A 128 10.37 -3.86 -6.75
CA SER A 128 11.09 -5.04 -7.23
C SER A 128 10.04 -6.03 -7.72
N LEU A 129 10.08 -6.34 -9.03
CA LEU A 129 9.53 -7.58 -9.52
C LEU A 129 10.29 -8.62 -8.71
N VAL A 130 9.69 -9.17 -7.65
CA VAL A 130 10.19 -10.40 -7.05
C VAL A 130 10.40 -11.31 -8.25
N PRO A 131 11.65 -11.71 -8.57
CA PRO A 131 11.88 -12.55 -9.73
C PRO A 131 10.91 -13.70 -9.57
N SER A 132 10.00 -13.85 -10.52
CA SER A 132 9.18 -15.04 -10.58
C SER A 132 10.13 -16.17 -10.97
N THR A 133 10.93 -16.65 -10.03
CA THR A 133 11.47 -18.01 -10.07
C THR A 133 10.34 -19.03 -10.01
N SER A 134 9.09 -18.60 -9.88
CA SER A 134 7.90 -19.37 -10.17
C SER A 134 7.64 -19.42 -11.68
N ILE A 135 8.40 -20.28 -12.36
CA ILE A 135 7.82 -21.06 -13.46
C ILE A 135 6.77 -21.93 -12.78
N TYR A 136 5.53 -21.48 -12.69
CA TYR A 136 4.41 -22.26 -12.11
C TYR A 136 4.73 -22.97 -10.78
N GLU A 137 5.06 -22.25 -9.71
CA GLU A 137 4.66 -22.77 -8.41
C GLU A 137 3.14 -22.69 -8.36
N ALA A 138 2.48 -23.83 -8.63
CA ALA A 138 1.07 -24.01 -8.35
C ALA A 138 0.80 -23.44 -6.95
N ARG A 139 -0.20 -22.55 -6.84
CA ARG A 139 -0.66 -21.98 -5.56
C ARG A 139 -0.61 -23.14 -4.54
N PRO A 140 0.21 -23.05 -3.47
CA PRO A 140 0.33 -24.16 -2.57
C PRO A 140 -1.08 -24.47 -2.05
N THR A 141 -1.57 -25.67 -2.36
CA THR A 141 -2.91 -26.14 -1.96
C THR A 141 -3.07 -26.09 -0.44
N SER A 142 -1.95 -26.00 0.27
CA SER A 142 -1.87 -25.73 1.69
C SER A 142 -2.54 -24.42 2.11
N PHE A 143 -2.73 -23.38 1.28
CA PHE A 143 -3.39 -22.16 1.76
C PHE A 143 -4.85 -22.41 2.17
N LEU A 144 -5.63 -23.07 1.31
CA LEU A 144 -7.01 -23.45 1.62
C LEU A 144 -7.06 -24.48 2.74
N ASN A 145 -6.16 -25.47 2.70
CA ASN A 145 -6.09 -26.48 3.76
C ASN A 145 -5.73 -25.85 5.11
N ASN A 146 -4.79 -24.91 5.15
CA ASN A 146 -4.37 -24.19 6.35
C ASN A 146 -5.51 -23.30 6.86
N PHE A 147 -6.23 -22.61 5.97
CA PHE A 147 -7.41 -21.84 6.36
C PHE A 147 -8.50 -22.72 6.97
N VAL A 148 -8.80 -23.87 6.35
CA VAL A 148 -9.78 -24.84 6.88
C VAL A 148 -9.31 -25.44 8.19
N ILE A 149 -8.04 -25.81 8.32
CA ILE A 149 -7.46 -26.36 9.55
C ILE A 149 -7.50 -25.33 10.68
N ILE A 150 -7.16 -24.06 10.39
CA ILE A 150 -7.22 -22.96 11.37
C ILE A 150 -8.67 -22.70 11.78
N GLY A 151 -9.58 -22.59 10.82
CA GLY A 151 -11.01 -22.39 11.09
C GLY A 151 -11.60 -23.53 11.93
N ALA A 152 -11.33 -24.79 11.57
CA ALA A 152 -11.74 -25.96 12.33
C ALA A 152 -11.13 -25.96 13.74
N SER A 153 -9.87 -25.55 13.88
CA SER A 153 -9.21 -25.45 15.18
C SER A 153 -9.86 -24.40 16.09
N ILE A 154 -10.21 -23.23 15.54
CA ILE A 154 -10.91 -22.17 16.27
C ILE A 154 -12.29 -22.65 16.73
N ILE A 155 -13.06 -23.28 15.84
CA ILE A 155 -14.39 -23.83 16.16
C ILE A 155 -14.28 -24.89 17.26
N LEU A 156 -13.31 -25.81 17.15
CA LEU A 156 -13.10 -26.87 18.13
C LEU A 156 -12.71 -26.30 19.50
N LEU A 157 -11.84 -25.29 19.52
CA LEU A 157 -11.43 -24.62 20.75
C LEU A 157 -12.60 -23.88 21.42
N LEU A 158 -13.44 -23.21 20.63
CA LEU A 158 -14.67 -22.57 21.09
C LEU A 158 -15.65 -23.59 21.67
N LEU A 159 -15.79 -24.75 21.03
CA LEU A 159 -16.67 -25.83 21.49
C LEU A 159 -16.18 -26.44 22.82
N ILE A 160 -14.88 -26.68 22.96
CA ILE A 160 -14.27 -27.11 24.22
C ILE A 160 -14.52 -26.08 25.33
N LEU A 161 -14.40 -24.79 25.00
CA LEU A 161 -14.64 -23.70 25.95
C LEU A 161 -16.10 -23.70 26.44
N ILE A 162 -17.06 -23.84 25.52
CA ILE A 162 -18.50 -23.88 25.83
C ILE A 162 -18.82 -25.08 26.74
N VAL A 163 -18.31 -26.27 26.40
CA VAL A 163 -18.51 -27.49 27.20
C VAL A 163 -17.92 -27.35 28.61
N LYS A 164 -16.75 -26.71 28.75
CA LYS A 164 -16.12 -26.53 30.06
C LYS A 164 -16.75 -25.43 30.91
N LEU A 165 -17.15 -24.31 30.31
CA LEU A 165 -17.73 -23.19 31.06
C LEU A 165 -19.20 -23.45 31.43
N ASN A 166 -19.95 -24.11 30.56
CA ASN A 166 -21.38 -24.34 30.75
C ASN A 166 -21.81 -25.72 30.22
N PRO A 167 -21.46 -26.82 30.91
CA PRO A 167 -21.73 -28.19 30.44
C PRO A 167 -23.22 -28.49 30.27
N LYS A 168 -24.09 -27.86 31.09
CA LYS A 168 -25.55 -27.99 30.95
C LYS A 168 -26.07 -27.38 29.64
N LEU A 169 -25.59 -26.18 29.29
CA LEU A 169 -25.95 -25.52 28.02
C LEU A 169 -25.45 -26.35 26.82
N ALA A 170 -24.22 -26.84 26.86
CA ALA A 170 -23.70 -27.68 25.78
C ALA A 170 -24.53 -28.96 25.58
N SER A 171 -24.88 -29.65 26.67
CA SER A 171 -25.76 -30.83 26.65
C SER A 171 -27.13 -30.49 26.05
N ASP A 172 -27.70 -29.34 26.38
CA ASP A 172 -29.00 -28.91 25.87
C ASP A 172 -28.98 -28.54 24.38
N TYR A 173 -27.93 -27.86 23.89
CA TYR A 173 -27.79 -27.46 22.49
C TYR A 173 -27.40 -28.62 21.55
N PHE A 174 -26.63 -29.60 22.04
CA PHE A 174 -26.18 -30.75 21.25
C PHE A 174 -27.01 -32.03 21.49
N SER A 175 -28.11 -31.95 22.26
CA SER A 175 -29.01 -33.10 22.46
C SER A 175 -29.85 -33.35 21.22
N VAL A 176 -29.53 -34.44 20.51
CA VAL A 176 -30.30 -34.95 19.36
C VAL A 176 -31.76 -35.18 19.74
N SER A 177 -32.02 -35.76 20.92
CA SER A 177 -33.38 -36.02 21.42
C SER A 177 -34.22 -34.75 21.55
N LYS A 178 -33.64 -33.65 22.02
CA LYS A 178 -34.36 -32.37 22.17
C LYS A 178 -34.68 -31.72 20.82
N ILE A 179 -33.73 -31.78 19.87
CA ILE A 179 -33.89 -31.24 18.51
C ILE A 179 -35.06 -31.91 17.78
N PHE A 180 -35.23 -33.22 17.95
CA PHE A 180 -36.36 -33.94 17.37
C PHE A 180 -37.67 -33.77 18.15
N SER A 181 -37.63 -33.60 19.48
CA SER A 181 -38.83 -33.38 20.30
C SER A 181 -39.50 -32.01 20.11
N LEU A 182 -38.80 -31.03 19.54
CA LEU A 182 -39.35 -29.70 19.23
C LEU A 182 -39.99 -29.62 17.84
N ARG A 183 -39.93 -30.71 17.06
CA ARG A 183 -40.48 -30.81 15.70
C ARG A 183 -41.83 -31.54 15.63
N GLU A 184 -42.35 -31.99 16.76
CA GLU A 184 -43.70 -32.53 16.95
C GLU A 184 -44.55 -31.51 17.73
#